data_AF-A0AAD9KBR8-F1
#
_entry.id   AF-A0AAD9KBR8-F1
#
_cell.length_a   1.000
_cell.length_b   1.000
_cell.length_c   1.000
_cell.angle_alpha   90.00
_cell.angle_beta   90.00
_cell.angle_gamma   90.00
#
_symmetry.space_group_name_H-M   'P 1'
#
loop_
_entity.id
_entity.type
_entity.pdbx_description
1 polymer ?
#
loop_
_entity_poly.entity_id
_entity_poly.type
_entity_poly.pdbx_seq_one_letter_code
_entity_poly.pdbx_strand_id
1 'polypeptide(L)'
;MAGKTFARILFNRLSTYITPEVVPETQCGFRGNRSTAVMIFFLRQLQEKCIEQDRRLYMVFVDFSKSLDTVGRTGLWQLLRKHGCPEKFTTMIEAQRTGMMANICVGGDVSESFIVTNAISNVR
;
A
#
# COMPACT_ATOMS: atom_id res chain seq x y z
N MET A 1 -14.08 0.87 -15.88
CA MET A 1 -13.14 2.01 -15.90
C MET A 1 -13.45 3.09 -14.87
N ALA A 2 -14.73 3.48 -14.68
CA ALA A 2 -15.14 4.53 -13.74
C ALA A 2 -14.59 4.38 -12.31
N GLY A 3 -14.63 3.18 -11.72
CA GLY A 3 -14.13 2.95 -10.36
C GLY A 3 -12.62 3.20 -10.19
N LYS A 4 -11.80 2.89 -11.20
CA LYS A 4 -10.35 3.17 -11.17
C LYS A 4 -10.08 4.67 -11.26
N THR A 5 -10.82 5.38 -12.11
CA THR A 5 -10.73 6.85 -12.23
C THR A 5 -11.13 7.53 -10.92
N PHE A 6 -12.23 7.11 -10.32
CA PHE A 6 -12.68 7.64 -9.03
C PHE A 6 -11.65 7.39 -7.92
N ALA A 7 -11.13 6.16 -7.81
CA ALA A 7 -10.08 5.82 -6.85
C ALA A 7 -8.82 6.70 -7.03
N ARG A 8 -8.44 6.99 -8.29
CA ARG A 8 -7.29 7.85 -8.59
C ARG A 8 -7.53 9.29 -8.14
N ILE A 9 -8.72 9.82 -8.35
CA ILE A 9 -9.09 11.17 -7.91
C ILE A 9 -9.06 11.26 -6.38
N LEU A 10 -9.65 10.26 -5.69
CA LEU A 10 -9.60 10.19 -4.22
C LEU A 10 -8.16 10.14 -3.72
N PHE A 11 -7.34 9.25 -4.29
CA PHE A 11 -5.93 9.11 -3.92
C PHE A 11 -5.16 10.42 -4.09
N ASN A 12 -5.31 11.11 -5.21
CA ASN A 12 -4.58 12.36 -5.47
C ASN A 12 -4.95 13.46 -4.46
N ARG A 13 -6.24 13.57 -4.09
CA ARG A 13 -6.71 14.54 -3.09
C ARG A 13 -6.30 14.18 -1.68
N LEU A 14 -6.28 12.89 -1.36
CA LEU A 14 -5.93 12.41 -0.03
C LEU A 14 -4.42 12.46 0.22
N SER A 15 -3.63 12.12 -0.80
CA SER A 15 -2.18 12.08 -0.69
C SER A 15 -1.57 13.45 -0.41
N THR A 16 -2.21 14.55 -0.81
CA THR A 16 -1.73 15.88 -0.44
C THR A 16 -1.95 16.20 1.03
N TYR A 17 -2.91 15.55 1.67
CA TYR A 17 -3.29 15.82 3.06
C TYR A 17 -2.59 14.87 4.06
N ILE A 18 -2.56 13.57 3.76
CA ILE A 18 -2.11 12.55 4.72
C ILE A 18 -0.63 12.19 4.56
N THR A 19 -0.13 12.17 3.31
CA THR A 19 1.22 11.65 3.02
C THR A 19 2.35 12.41 3.72
N PRO A 20 2.32 13.75 3.88
CA PRO A 20 3.40 14.47 4.55
C PRO A 20 3.61 14.07 6.01
N GLU A 21 2.53 13.78 6.74
CA GLU A 21 2.60 13.47 8.18
C GLU A 21 2.74 11.98 8.45
N VAL A 22 2.13 11.13 7.62
CA VAL A 22 2.03 9.69 7.89
C VAL A 22 3.16 8.88 7.27
N VAL A 23 3.64 9.27 6.09
CA VAL A 23 4.60 8.45 5.34
C VAL A 23 6.02 8.90 5.66
N PRO A 24 6.84 8.04 6.30
CA PRO A 24 8.22 8.38 6.64
C PRO A 24 9.05 8.73 5.40
N GLU A 25 10.07 9.56 5.57
CA GLU A 25 11.01 9.88 4.49
C GLU A 25 11.75 8.63 3.97
N THR A 26 12.02 7.68 4.85
CA THR A 26 12.68 6.41 4.52
C THR A 26 11.83 5.50 3.63
N GLN A 27 10.51 5.74 3.56
CA GLN A 27 9.64 4.93 2.71
C GLN A 27 9.74 5.38 1.25
N CYS A 28 10.38 4.56 0.41
CA CYS A 28 10.49 4.82 -1.02
C CYS A 28 9.35 4.19 -1.85
N GLY A 29 8.77 3.09 -1.37
CA GLY A 29 7.70 2.37 -2.07
C GLY A 29 6.40 3.18 -2.13
N PHE A 30 5.71 3.12 -3.28
CA PHE A 30 4.43 3.81 -3.54
C PHE A 30 4.45 5.33 -3.36
N ARG A 31 5.62 5.97 -3.38
CA ARG A 31 5.77 7.43 -3.37
C ARG A 31 6.17 7.96 -4.75
N GLY A 32 5.53 9.06 -5.17
CA GLY A 32 5.97 9.80 -6.35
C GLY A 32 7.40 10.30 -6.17
N ASN A 33 8.17 10.31 -7.27
CA ASN A 33 9.56 10.78 -7.31
C ASN A 33 10.55 10.01 -6.41
N ARG A 34 10.19 8.80 -5.96
CA ARG A 34 11.08 7.87 -5.24
C ARG A 34 11.17 6.55 -6.01
N SER A 35 12.32 5.90 -5.94
CA SER A 35 12.55 4.62 -6.62
C SER A 35 13.34 3.67 -5.72
N THR A 36 13.25 2.37 -6.01
CA THR A 36 14.04 1.33 -5.32
C THR A 36 15.54 1.58 -5.44
N ALA A 37 15.99 2.20 -6.54
CA ALA A 37 17.40 2.53 -6.75
C ALA A 37 17.94 3.49 -5.67
N VAL A 38 17.13 4.44 -5.21
CA VAL A 38 17.51 5.36 -4.12
C VAL A 38 17.78 4.58 -2.83
N MET A 39 16.91 3.62 -2.48
CA MET A 39 17.08 2.81 -1.27
C MET A 39 18.30 1.89 -1.36
N ILE A 40 18.54 1.29 -2.54
CA ILE A 40 19.73 0.46 -2.80
C ILE A 40 21.01 1.31 -2.64
N PHE A 41 21.01 2.53 -3.18
CA PHE A 41 22.13 3.45 -3.03
C PHE A 41 22.42 3.76 -1.57
N PHE A 42 21.39 4.12 -0.78
CA PHE A 42 21.57 4.37 0.66
C PHE A 42 22.12 3.16 1.42
N LEU A 43 21.64 1.95 1.12
CA LEU A 43 22.16 0.72 1.74
C LEU A 43 23.63 0.48 1.39
N ARG A 44 24.04 0.74 0.13
CA ARG A 44 25.44 0.65 -0.29
C ARG A 44 26.32 1.66 0.43
N GLN A 45 25.90 2.92 0.51
CA GLN A 45 26.66 3.94 1.24
C GLN A 45 26.79 3.61 2.74
N LEU A 46 25.75 3.03 3.35
CA LEU A 46 25.80 2.59 4.74
C LEU A 46 26.82 1.45 4.92
N GLN A 47 26.81 0.48 4.00
CA GLN A 47 27.76 -0.63 4.01
C GLN A 47 29.21 -0.14 3.86
N GLU A 48 29.47 0.75 2.89
CA GLU A 48 30.80 1.34 2.65
C GLU A 48 31.32 2.06 3.89
N LYS A 49 30.50 2.92 4.52
CA LYS A 49 30.88 3.63 5.74
C LYS A 49 31.19 2.70 6.92
N CYS A 50 30.46 1.59 7.07
CA CYS A 50 30.75 0.64 8.13
C CYS A 50 32.09 -0.05 7.90
N ILE A 51 32.44 -0.38 6.65
CA ILE A 51 33.74 -0.93 6.28
C ILE A 51 34.86 0.08 6.57
N GLU A 52 34.69 1.34 6.16
CA GLU A 52 35.67 2.41 6.40
C GLU A 52 35.97 2.66 7.89
N GLN A 53 34.98 2.46 8.75
CA GLN A 53 35.08 2.70 10.18
C GLN A 53 35.42 1.45 11.01
N ASP A 54 35.71 0.32 10.37
CA ASP A 54 35.92 -0.99 11.01
C ASP A 54 34.77 -1.37 11.97
N ARG A 55 33.52 -1.09 11.56
CA ARG A 55 32.31 -1.40 12.33
C ARG A 55 31.55 -2.54 11.68
N ARG A 56 31.05 -3.45 12.51
CA ARG A 56 30.16 -4.54 12.05
C ARG A 56 28.78 -3.97 11.70
N LEU A 57 28.27 -4.32 10.51
CA LEU A 57 26.92 -4.01 10.05
C LEU A 57 26.07 -5.29 10.03
N TYR A 58 24.88 -5.23 10.61
CA TYR A 58 23.88 -6.29 10.52
C TYR A 58 22.60 -5.72 9.90
N MET A 59 22.02 -6.43 8.93
CA MET A 59 20.80 -6.02 8.22
C MET A 59 19.75 -7.13 8.30
N VAL A 60 18.51 -6.76 8.61
CA VAL A 60 17.36 -7.67 8.66
C VAL A 60 16.38 -7.27 7.57
N PHE A 61 16.10 -8.19 6.65
CA PHE A 61 15.11 -8.00 5.59
C PHE A 61 13.80 -8.66 6.01
N VAL A 62 12.75 -7.87 6.14
CA VAL A 62 11.40 -8.34 6.51
C VAL A 62 10.48 -8.19 5.31
N ASP A 63 9.84 -9.29 4.91
CA ASP A 63 8.81 -9.30 3.87
C ASP A 63 7.48 -9.80 4.44
N PHE A 64 6.38 -9.13 4.09
CA PHE A 64 5.04 -9.49 4.55
C PHE A 64 4.32 -10.27 3.45
N SER A 65 4.10 -11.57 3.71
CA SER A 65 3.31 -12.41 2.81
C SER A 65 1.88 -11.85 2.67
N LYS A 66 1.49 -11.54 1.42
CA LYS A 66 0.15 -11.04 1.07
C LYS A 66 -0.28 -9.82 1.90
N SER A 67 0.60 -8.83 2.03
CA SER A 67 0.40 -7.62 2.84
C SER A 67 -0.86 -6.81 2.53
N LEU A 68 -1.51 -7.01 1.37
CA LEU A 68 -2.74 -6.33 1.00
C LEU A 68 -3.99 -7.19 1.26
N ASP A 69 -3.85 -8.52 1.22
CA ASP A 69 -4.93 -9.45 1.52
C ASP A 69 -5.12 -9.64 3.03
N THR A 70 -4.12 -9.31 3.85
CA THR A 70 -4.17 -9.52 5.31
C THR A 70 -4.60 -8.27 6.09
N VAL A 71 -4.69 -7.11 5.44
CA VAL A 71 -5.10 -5.87 6.11
C VAL A 71 -6.59 -5.88 6.41
N GLY A 72 -6.92 -5.93 7.71
CA GLY A 72 -8.30 -5.83 8.19
C GLY A 72 -8.93 -4.48 7.82
N ARG A 73 -10.08 -4.52 7.15
CA ARG A 73 -10.80 -3.32 6.68
C ARG A 73 -11.13 -2.35 7.81
N THR A 74 -11.70 -2.87 8.89
CA THR A 74 -12.07 -2.07 10.08
C THR A 74 -10.87 -1.35 10.68
N GLY A 75 -9.74 -2.05 10.80
CA GLY A 75 -8.47 -1.49 11.26
C GLY A 75 -7.96 -0.40 10.32
N LEU A 76 -8.06 -0.59 9.00
CA LEU A 76 -7.66 0.42 8.01
C LEU A 76 -8.50 1.70 8.16
N TRP A 77 -9.81 1.59 8.36
CA TRP A 77 -10.67 2.75 8.54
C TRP A 77 -10.37 3.53 9.81
N GLN A 78 -10.15 2.80 10.91
CA GLN A 78 -9.73 3.40 12.19
C GLN A 78 -8.37 4.09 12.06
N LEU A 79 -7.43 3.48 11.34
CA LEU A 79 -6.10 4.04 11.10
C LEU A 79 -6.18 5.35 10.28
N LEU A 80 -6.98 5.37 9.21
CA LEU A 80 -7.20 6.58 8.41
C LEU A 80 -7.77 7.71 9.28
N ARG A 81 -8.82 7.43 10.07
CA ARG A 81 -9.41 8.42 11.00
C ARG A 81 -8.40 8.92 12.02
N LYS A 82 -7.60 8.02 12.60
CA LYS A 82 -6.55 8.37 13.57
C LYS A 82 -5.50 9.32 12.99
N HIS A 83 -5.17 9.16 11.72
CA HIS A 83 -4.21 10.02 11.01
C HIS A 83 -4.86 11.25 10.35
N GLY A 84 -6.02 11.67 10.83
CA GLY A 84 -6.67 12.92 10.40
C GLY A 84 -7.39 12.84 9.06
N CYS A 85 -7.53 11.66 8.44
CA CYS A 85 -8.31 11.52 7.21
C CYS A 85 -9.73 12.05 7.41
N PRO A 86 -10.18 13.07 6.64
CA PRO A 86 -11.50 13.62 6.81
C PRO A 86 -12.58 12.55 6.63
N GLU A 87 -13.63 12.61 7.46
CA GLU A 87 -14.67 11.58 7.51
C GLU A 87 -15.27 11.30 6.14
N LYS A 88 -15.55 12.35 5.36
CA LYS A 88 -16.06 12.22 3.97
C LYS A 88 -15.19 11.32 3.10
N PHE A 89 -13.85 11.44 3.19
CA PHE A 89 -12.94 10.58 2.43
C PHE A 89 -12.97 9.15 2.94
N THR A 90 -12.95 8.97 4.26
CA THR A 90 -13.03 7.64 4.87
C THR A 90 -14.31 6.92 4.45
N THR A 91 -15.48 7.57 4.52
CA THR A 91 -16.76 7.00 4.08
C THR A 91 -16.77 6.64 2.60
N MET A 92 -16.19 7.47 1.74
CA MET A 92 -16.08 7.16 0.30
C MET A 92 -15.18 5.94 0.03
N ILE A 93 -14.08 5.81 0.77
CA ILE A 93 -13.18 4.65 0.64
C ILE A 93 -13.85 3.38 1.19
N GLU A 94 -14.53 3.48 2.34
CA GLU A 94 -15.32 2.39 2.93
C GLU A 94 -16.39 1.91 1.95
N ALA A 95 -17.16 2.82 1.35
CA ALA A 95 -18.19 2.52 0.37
C ALA A 95 -17.63 1.83 -0.88
N GLN A 96 -16.46 2.26 -1.37
CA GLN A 96 -15.81 1.64 -2.52
C GLN A 96 -15.38 0.18 -2.25
N ARG A 97 -15.17 -0.19 -0.98
CA ARG A 97 -14.62 -1.50 -0.59
C ARG A 97 -15.66 -2.44 0.04
N THR A 98 -16.88 -1.97 0.25
CA THR A 98 -17.96 -2.74 0.90
C THR A 98 -18.86 -3.36 -0.16
N GLY A 99 -19.29 -4.62 0.05
CA GLY A 99 -20.24 -5.31 -0.84
C GLY A 99 -19.71 -5.63 -2.25
N MET A 100 -18.40 -5.57 -2.46
CA MET A 100 -17.80 -5.94 -3.75
C MET A 100 -17.98 -7.44 -4.02
N MET A 101 -18.53 -7.78 -5.19
CA MET A 101 -18.58 -9.14 -5.72
C MET A 101 -17.55 -9.30 -6.83
N ALA A 102 -16.95 -10.48 -6.92
CA ALA A 102 -16.02 -10.83 -7.99
C ALA A 102 -16.33 -12.22 -8.55
N ASN A 103 -15.97 -12.41 -9.81
CA ASN A 103 -15.93 -13.70 -10.49
C ASN A 103 -14.53 -13.87 -11.06
N ILE A 104 -14.06 -15.10 -11.12
CA ILE A 104 -12.76 -15.46 -11.70
C ILE A 104 -13.03 -16.00 -13.11
N CYS A 105 -12.29 -15.50 -14.10
CA CYS A 105 -12.35 -16.01 -15.47
C CYS A 105 -11.03 -16.69 -15.83
N VAL A 106 -11.08 -17.98 -16.18
CA VAL A 106 -9.91 -18.78 -16.59
C VAL A 106 -10.26 -19.51 -17.88
N GLY A 107 -9.49 -19.28 -18.95
CA GLY A 107 -9.70 -19.99 -20.22
C GLY A 107 -11.04 -19.73 -20.92
N GLY A 108 -11.80 -18.71 -20.50
CA GLY A 108 -13.16 -18.42 -21.00
C GLY A 108 -14.28 -18.88 -20.05
N ASP A 109 -13.97 -19.73 -19.08
CA ASP A 109 -14.91 -20.17 -18.06
C ASP A 109 -14.95 -19.18 -16.89
N VAL A 110 -16.15 -18.82 -16.46
CA VAL A 110 -16.39 -17.85 -15.39
C VAL A 110 -16.90 -18.57 -14.14
N SER A 111 -16.24 -18.34 -13.01
CA SER A 111 -16.66 -18.89 -11.71
C SER A 111 -17.99 -18.30 -11.24
N GLU A 112 -18.60 -18.94 -10.25
CA GLU A 112 -19.65 -18.31 -9.45
C GLU A 112 -19.15 -17.01 -8.80
N SER A 113 -20.10 -16.13 -8.50
CA SER A 113 -19.80 -14.83 -7.89
C SER A 113 -19.59 -14.99 -6.39
N PHE A 114 -18.53 -14.39 -5.87
CA PHE A 114 -18.21 -14.41 -4.44
C PHE A 114 -17.94 -13.00 -3.91
N ILE A 115 -18.18 -12.82 -2.61
CA ILE A 115 -17.91 -11.56 -1.91
C ILE A 115 -16.40 -11.40 -1.76
N VAL A 116 -15.89 -10.24 -2.19
CA VAL A 116 -14.52 -9.83 -1.93
C VAL A 116 -14.42 -9.37 -0.49
N THR A 117 -13.75 -10.14 0.35
CA THR A 117 -13.54 -9.85 1.78
C THR A 117 -12.20 -9.16 2.06
N ASN A 118 -11.16 -9.42 1.25
CA ASN A 118 -9.82 -8.85 1.34
C ASN A 118 -9.34 -8.28 -0.01
N ALA A 119 -8.31 -7.43 -0.03
CA ALA A 119 -7.92 -6.70 -1.24
C ALA A 119 -6.61 -7.19 -1.88
N ILE A 120 -6.70 -7.47 -3.18
CA ILE A 120 -5.64 -7.74 -4.17
C ILE A 120 -5.28 -9.23 -4.26
N SER A 121 -6.24 -10.01 -4.76
CA SER A 121 -5.96 -11.31 -5.37
C SER A 121 -5.03 -11.11 -6.59
N ASN A 122 -3.71 -11.09 -6.37
CA ASN A 122 -2.79 -11.57 -7.37
C ASN A 122 -2.98 -13.08 -7.41
N VAL A 123 -3.80 -13.53 -8.37
CA VAL A 123 -3.89 -14.95 -8.73
C VAL A 123 -2.52 -15.33 -9.30
N ARG A 124 -1.85 -16.28 -8.64
CA ARG A 124 -0.74 -17.03 -9.24
C ARG A 124 -1.30 -18.08 -10.17
#